data_AF-F4S0H4-F1
#
_entry.id   AF-F4S0H4-F1
#
_cell.length_a   1.000
_cell.length_b   1.000
_cell.length_c   1.000
_cell.angle_alpha   90.00
_cell.angle_beta   90.00
_cell.angle_gamma   90.00
#
_symmetry.space_group_name_H-M   'P 1'
#
loop_
_entity.id
_entity.type
_entity.pdbx_description
1 polymer ?
#
loop_
_entity_poly.entity_id
_entity_poly.type
_entity_poly.pdbx_seq_one_letter_code
_entity_poly.pdbx_strand_id
1 'polypeptide(L)'
;MIYLKMTSTNHFNRCLISYSSYLRNQSKRINFNYSTTSNNVGPSTLPQEPPTNLPLRTPRQPIVRPGVIPAYDEAIAFLKQNSKQLELKLGELQLKLKENPNDENLKKTITKLEIESQINDVNVRVRHKAGLGDMSKAVYRHLKEKEWREAGRLGRLMETVHRLRVFPDILPAIAPTADLRANFQNTPISVGTFISASKSITPPTIRVQVFHPEGELYTLMMVDPDVPDPSNQSFTPYLHWLVPNLPISATSSPELAIDETNLTQLSYIPPHPARGSSLHRYTLLLFKQSSKLDSLPELNRLGFSARDWIQSTNMQASGVISWTCKWREQESKLISNIYKNHLNIPEPYYGRTPKPYSGHARLAPYTPLPLTHRHPPVIPWEKSVEVNKDT
;
A
#
# COMPACT_ATOMS: atom_id res chain seq x y z
N MET A 1 15.11 -17.13 -39.52
CA MET A 1 15.06 -17.10 -38.04
C MET A 1 15.66 -15.78 -37.59
N ILE A 2 14.96 -14.63 -37.64
CA ILE A 2 13.92 -14.11 -36.72
C ILE A 2 14.43 -13.98 -35.28
N TYR A 3 14.75 -12.75 -34.84
CA TYR A 3 13.91 -11.96 -33.92
C TYR A 3 14.53 -10.57 -33.70
N LEU A 4 14.00 -9.57 -34.44
CA LEU A 4 14.19 -8.15 -34.14
C LEU A 4 13.03 -7.69 -33.26
N LYS A 5 13.34 -7.33 -32.02
CA LYS A 5 12.43 -6.73 -31.03
C LYS A 5 11.87 -5.41 -31.57
N MET A 6 10.56 -5.35 -31.82
CA MET A 6 9.86 -4.09 -32.06
C MET A 6 9.68 -3.30 -30.75
N THR A 7 10.60 -2.38 -30.49
CA THR A 7 10.42 -1.26 -29.55
C THR A 7 10.15 0.02 -30.34
N SER A 8 8.93 0.21 -30.85
CA SER A 8 8.59 1.41 -31.66
C SER A 8 7.31 2.15 -31.23
N THR A 9 6.50 1.63 -30.32
CA THR A 9 5.22 2.26 -29.93
C THR A 9 5.33 3.24 -28.75
N ASN A 10 6.45 3.24 -28.01
CA ASN A 10 6.65 4.15 -26.86
C ASN A 10 7.20 5.53 -27.23
N HIS A 11 7.84 5.70 -28.40
CA HIS A 11 8.43 6.98 -28.79
C HIS A 11 7.39 7.97 -29.33
N PHE A 12 6.40 7.47 -30.09
CA PHE A 12 5.28 8.27 -30.59
C PHE A 12 4.42 8.86 -29.45
N ASN A 13 4.25 8.11 -28.37
CA ASN A 13 3.45 8.50 -27.20
C ASN A 13 4.11 9.60 -26.34
N ARG A 14 5.44 9.74 -26.35
CA ARG A 14 6.13 10.88 -25.70
C ARG A 14 6.08 12.15 -26.55
N CYS A 15 6.17 12.02 -27.88
CA CYS A 15 6.09 13.17 -28.80
C CYS A 15 4.72 13.86 -28.81
N LEU A 16 3.61 13.11 -28.71
CA LEU A 16 2.27 13.73 -28.71
C LEU A 16 1.95 14.52 -27.41
N ILE A 17 2.57 14.14 -26.29
CA ILE A 17 2.41 14.84 -24.99
C ILE A 17 3.32 16.08 -24.92
N SER A 18 4.51 16.06 -25.52
CA SER A 18 5.38 17.24 -25.63
C SER A 18 4.85 18.27 -26.62
N TYR A 19 4.16 17.85 -27.68
CA TYR A 19 3.55 18.77 -28.65
C TYR A 19 2.32 19.51 -28.09
N SER A 20 1.52 18.84 -27.26
CA SER A 20 0.38 19.46 -26.53
C SER A 20 0.82 20.53 -25.53
N SER A 21 2.01 20.40 -24.93
CA SER A 21 2.58 21.41 -24.04
C SER A 21 3.23 22.56 -24.82
N TYR A 22 3.83 22.28 -25.99
CA TYR A 22 4.32 23.30 -26.92
C TYR A 22 3.21 24.19 -27.49
N LEU A 23 2.07 23.60 -27.90
CA LEU A 23 0.89 24.36 -28.36
C LEU A 23 0.24 25.21 -27.24
N ARG A 24 0.42 24.80 -25.98
CA ARG A 24 -0.03 25.57 -24.81
C ARG A 24 0.80 26.84 -24.55
N ASN A 25 2.02 26.92 -25.08
CA ASN A 25 2.87 28.12 -25.02
C ASN A 25 2.63 29.05 -26.22
N GLN A 26 2.23 28.52 -27.38
CA GLN A 26 1.88 29.31 -28.56
C GLN A 26 0.55 30.08 -28.38
N SER A 27 -0.44 29.48 -27.70
CA SER A 27 -1.75 30.14 -27.43
C SER A 27 -1.70 31.25 -26.37
N LYS A 28 -0.58 31.41 -25.65
CA LYS A 28 -0.37 32.52 -24.71
C LYS A 28 0.09 33.83 -25.37
N ARG A 29 0.32 33.85 -26.70
CA ARG A 29 0.67 35.07 -27.45
C ARG A 29 -0.54 35.87 -27.97
N ILE A 30 -1.76 35.47 -27.63
CA ILE A 30 -2.97 36.23 -27.98
C ILE A 30 -3.42 36.98 -26.72
N ASN A 31 -3.19 38.30 -26.74
CA ASN A 31 -3.57 39.22 -25.68
C ASN A 31 -5.07 39.15 -25.38
N PHE A 32 -5.43 38.83 -24.14
CA PHE A 32 -6.71 39.21 -23.56
C PHE A 32 -6.45 39.88 -22.22
N ASN A 33 -6.84 41.16 -22.16
CA ASN A 33 -6.78 42.02 -20.99
C ASN A 33 -7.58 41.40 -19.84
N TYR A 34 -6.92 41.20 -18.69
CA TYR A 34 -7.60 41.01 -17.43
C TYR A 34 -7.42 42.27 -16.59
N SER A 35 -8.54 42.92 -16.28
CA SER A 35 -8.63 43.92 -15.23
C SER A 35 -8.28 43.29 -13.88
N THR A 36 -7.42 44.00 -13.16
CA THR A 36 -6.92 43.72 -11.83
C THR A 36 -8.02 43.82 -10.77
N THR A 37 -8.13 42.81 -9.91
CA THR A 37 -8.38 43.04 -8.48
C THR A 37 -7.42 42.19 -7.66
N SER A 38 -6.61 42.90 -6.88
CA SER A 38 -5.66 42.41 -5.90
C SER A 38 -6.37 41.69 -4.74
N ASN A 39 -5.77 40.63 -4.20
CA ASN A 39 -5.48 40.52 -2.77
C ASN A 39 -4.60 39.29 -2.44
N ASN A 40 -3.37 39.60 -1.99
CA ASN A 40 -2.53 39.00 -0.95
C ASN A 40 -2.23 37.48 -0.85
N VAL A 41 -0.98 37.24 -0.45
CA VAL A 41 -0.16 36.02 -0.49
C VAL A 41 -0.15 35.26 0.86
N GLY A 42 -0.10 33.91 0.85
CA GLY A 42 0.25 33.02 1.98
C GLY A 42 -0.02 31.52 1.69
N PRO A 43 0.69 30.53 2.31
CA PRO A 43 1.52 29.58 1.56
C PRO A 43 0.92 28.18 1.25
N SER A 44 1.26 27.70 0.05
CA SER A 44 1.42 26.31 -0.42
C SER A 44 0.62 25.18 0.27
N THR A 45 -0.60 24.94 -0.20
CA THR A 45 -1.40 23.73 0.06
C THR A 45 -1.40 22.81 -1.17
N LEU A 46 -1.01 21.55 -1.00
CA LEU A 46 -1.29 20.48 -1.97
C LEU A 46 -2.83 20.26 -2.05
N PRO A 47 -3.37 19.78 -3.19
CA PRO A 47 -4.80 19.85 -3.45
C PRO A 47 -5.59 18.94 -2.49
N GLN A 48 -6.41 19.52 -1.63
CA GLN A 48 -7.47 18.82 -0.93
C GLN A 48 -8.60 18.51 -1.93
N GLU A 49 -9.14 17.28 -1.89
CA GLU A 49 -10.35 16.95 -2.65
C GLU A 49 -11.57 17.68 -2.06
N PRO A 50 -12.48 18.22 -2.89
CA PRO A 50 -13.58 19.05 -2.44
C PRO A 50 -14.70 18.22 -1.75
N PRO A 51 -15.53 18.86 -0.91
CA PRO A 51 -16.59 18.18 -0.16
C PRO A 51 -17.69 17.61 -1.06
N THR A 52 -18.24 16.50 -0.58
CA THR A 52 -19.28 15.65 -1.15
C THR A 52 -20.61 16.41 -1.31
N ASN A 53 -20.75 17.20 -2.37
CA ASN A 53 -22.03 17.56 -3.03
C ASN A 53 -21.74 18.49 -4.23
N LEU A 54 -20.99 17.96 -5.20
CA LEU A 54 -20.82 18.62 -6.50
C LEU A 54 -21.72 17.93 -7.52
N PRO A 55 -22.36 18.66 -8.44
CA PRO A 55 -23.13 18.07 -9.53
C PRO A 55 -22.25 17.08 -10.30
N LEU A 56 -22.83 15.97 -10.75
CA LEU A 56 -22.18 14.93 -11.58
C LEU A 56 -21.23 15.58 -12.57
N ARG A 57 -19.93 15.50 -12.29
CA ARG A 57 -18.90 16.19 -13.05
C ARG A 57 -18.92 15.62 -14.45
N THR A 58 -19.44 16.34 -15.43
CA THR A 58 -19.48 15.84 -16.80
C THR A 58 -18.05 15.64 -17.29
N PRO A 59 -17.73 14.51 -17.95
CA PRO A 59 -16.42 14.33 -18.55
C PRO A 59 -16.18 15.51 -19.49
N ARG A 60 -15.07 16.24 -19.29
CA ARG A 60 -14.70 17.33 -20.20
C ARG A 60 -14.63 16.76 -21.61
N GLN A 61 -15.29 17.40 -22.57
CA GLN A 61 -15.19 17.03 -23.98
C GLN A 61 -13.73 16.93 -24.43
N PRO A 62 -13.42 16.12 -25.46
CA PRO A 62 -12.08 16.05 -26.02
C PRO A 62 -11.53 17.45 -26.25
N ILE A 63 -10.29 17.67 -25.79
CA ILE A 63 -9.64 19.00 -25.75
C ILE A 63 -9.56 19.63 -27.15
N VAL A 64 -9.57 18.79 -28.19
CA VAL A 64 -9.47 19.18 -29.60
C VAL A 64 -10.77 18.82 -30.31
N ARG A 65 -11.38 19.79 -30.98
CA ARG A 65 -12.56 19.56 -31.82
C ARG A 65 -12.15 18.82 -33.11
N PRO A 66 -13.02 17.96 -33.67
CA PRO A 66 -12.75 17.34 -34.97
C PRO A 66 -12.44 18.39 -36.04
N GLY A 67 -11.48 18.11 -36.91
CA GLY A 67 -11.09 18.97 -38.04
C GLY A 67 -10.08 20.07 -37.68
N VAL A 68 -9.73 20.27 -36.41
CA VAL A 68 -8.73 21.27 -36.00
C VAL A 68 -7.31 20.78 -36.28
N ILE A 69 -7.06 19.49 -36.10
CA ILE A 69 -5.74 18.87 -36.31
C ILE A 69 -5.94 17.57 -37.10
N PRO A 70 -5.66 17.55 -38.42
CA PRO A 70 -5.87 16.36 -39.25
C PRO A 70 -5.14 15.12 -38.72
N ALA A 71 -3.90 15.29 -38.24
CA ALA A 71 -3.12 14.20 -37.66
C ALA A 71 -3.76 13.56 -36.42
N TYR A 72 -4.51 14.35 -35.63
CA TYR A 72 -5.22 13.84 -34.45
C TYR A 72 -6.46 13.03 -34.87
N ASP A 73 -7.17 13.51 -35.88
CA ASP A 73 -8.36 12.82 -36.41
C ASP A 73 -8.00 11.48 -37.05
N GLU A 74 -6.90 11.44 -37.83
CA GLU A 74 -6.37 10.19 -38.37
C GLU A 74 -5.91 9.23 -37.28
N ALA A 75 -5.23 9.73 -36.23
CA ALA A 75 -4.83 8.89 -35.10
C ALA A 75 -6.04 8.27 -34.39
N ILE A 76 -7.11 9.04 -34.17
CA ILE A 76 -8.36 8.50 -33.60
C ILE A 76 -8.97 7.45 -34.53
N ALA A 77 -9.00 7.69 -35.83
CA ALA A 77 -9.53 6.74 -36.81
C ALA A 77 -8.75 5.41 -36.77
N PHE A 78 -7.42 5.48 -36.73
CA PHE A 78 -6.54 4.32 -36.58
C PHE A 78 -6.83 3.54 -35.28
N LEU A 79 -6.93 4.24 -34.14
CA LEU A 79 -7.21 3.62 -32.86
C LEU A 79 -8.59 2.94 -32.84
N LYS A 80 -9.60 3.56 -33.46
CA LYS A 80 -10.94 2.97 -33.61
C LYS A 80 -10.93 1.72 -34.48
N GLN A 81 -10.21 1.74 -35.60
CA GLN A 81 -10.06 0.57 -36.47
C GLN A 81 -9.39 -0.59 -35.72
N ASN A 82 -8.31 -0.31 -34.98
CA ASN A 82 -7.62 -1.31 -34.17
C ASN A 82 -8.52 -1.86 -33.04
N SER A 83 -9.27 -1.00 -32.33
CA SER A 83 -10.25 -1.44 -31.31
C SER A 83 -11.27 -2.40 -31.90
N LYS A 84 -11.83 -2.07 -33.07
CA LYS A 84 -12.80 -2.91 -33.77
C LYS A 84 -12.22 -4.29 -34.13
N GLN A 85 -10.97 -4.34 -34.57
CA GLN A 85 -10.29 -5.62 -34.85
C GLN A 85 -10.09 -6.46 -33.58
N LEU A 86 -9.76 -5.83 -32.45
CA LEU A 86 -9.62 -6.51 -31.17
C LEU A 86 -10.97 -7.02 -30.64
N GLU A 87 -12.05 -6.24 -30.82
CA GLU A 87 -13.41 -6.65 -30.46
C GLU A 87 -13.89 -7.87 -31.26
N LEU A 88 -13.57 -7.95 -32.56
CA LEU A 88 -13.87 -9.13 -33.37
C LEU A 88 -13.17 -10.38 -32.82
N LYS A 89 -11.87 -10.29 -32.53
CA LYS A 89 -11.10 -11.38 -31.92
C LYS A 89 -11.63 -11.76 -30.53
N LEU A 90 -12.05 -10.78 -29.76
CA LEU A 90 -12.64 -10.99 -28.44
C LEU A 90 -13.94 -11.80 -28.56
N GLY A 91 -14.79 -11.49 -29.55
CA GLY A 91 -16.00 -12.28 -29.85
C GLY A 91 -15.69 -13.74 -30.19
N GLU A 92 -14.68 -14.00 -31.03
CA GLU A 92 -14.24 -15.36 -31.37
C GLU A 92 -13.74 -16.12 -30.14
N LEU A 93 -12.94 -15.49 -29.27
CA LEU A 93 -12.46 -16.15 -28.04
C LEU A 93 -13.58 -16.37 -27.02
N GLN A 94 -14.55 -15.47 -26.92
CA GLN A 94 -15.72 -15.68 -26.07
C GLN A 94 -16.56 -16.88 -26.52
N LEU A 95 -16.66 -17.14 -27.84
CA LEU A 95 -17.29 -18.36 -28.35
C LEU A 95 -16.51 -19.61 -27.92
N LYS A 96 -15.18 -19.60 -28.05
CA LYS A 96 -14.32 -20.70 -27.56
C LYS A 96 -14.41 -20.90 -26.05
N LEU A 97 -14.59 -19.83 -25.28
CA LEU A 97 -14.81 -19.94 -23.82
C LEU A 97 -16.14 -20.64 -23.50
N LYS A 98 -17.19 -20.42 -24.30
CA LYS A 98 -18.47 -21.11 -24.11
C LYS A 98 -18.35 -22.61 -24.37
N GLU A 99 -17.51 -23.01 -25.32
CA GLU A 99 -17.20 -24.42 -25.59
C GLU A 99 -16.38 -25.04 -24.45
N ASN A 100 -15.41 -24.30 -23.90
CA ASN A 100 -14.54 -24.76 -22.80
C ASN A 100 -14.53 -23.78 -21.61
N PRO A 101 -15.52 -23.81 -20.69
CA PRO A 101 -15.68 -22.82 -19.62
C PRO A 101 -14.59 -22.81 -18.54
N ASN A 102 -13.88 -23.92 -18.37
CA ASN A 102 -12.88 -24.09 -17.30
C ASN A 102 -11.46 -23.64 -17.69
N ASP A 103 -11.26 -23.11 -18.91
CA ASP A 103 -9.94 -22.66 -19.34
C ASP A 103 -9.57 -21.28 -18.76
N GLU A 104 -8.81 -21.29 -17.67
CA GLU A 104 -8.30 -20.09 -16.99
C GLU A 104 -7.34 -19.26 -17.85
N ASN A 105 -6.59 -19.87 -18.76
CA ASN A 105 -5.68 -19.13 -19.63
C ASN A 105 -6.46 -18.35 -20.68
N LEU A 106 -7.55 -18.94 -21.17
CA LEU A 106 -8.44 -18.29 -22.12
C LEU A 106 -9.20 -17.12 -21.47
N LYS A 107 -9.66 -17.26 -20.22
CA LYS A 107 -10.23 -16.14 -19.43
C LYS A 107 -9.24 -14.97 -19.27
N LYS A 108 -7.98 -15.26 -18.91
CA LYS A 108 -6.91 -14.24 -18.80
C LYS A 108 -6.63 -13.56 -20.14
N THR A 109 -6.69 -14.31 -21.24
CA THR A 109 -6.48 -13.75 -22.59
C THR A 109 -7.63 -12.85 -23.01
N ILE A 110 -8.87 -13.23 -22.70
CA ILE A 110 -10.06 -12.41 -22.97
C ILE A 110 -10.01 -11.11 -22.18
N THR A 111 -9.73 -11.16 -20.87
CA THR A 111 -9.65 -9.95 -20.04
C THR A 111 -8.52 -9.03 -20.52
N LYS A 112 -7.38 -9.58 -20.94
CA LYS A 112 -6.29 -8.81 -21.54
C LYS A 112 -6.73 -8.12 -22.84
N LEU A 113 -7.39 -8.83 -23.75
CA LEU A 113 -7.86 -8.26 -25.02
C LEU A 113 -8.95 -7.21 -24.82
N GLU A 114 -9.84 -7.41 -23.84
CA GLU A 114 -10.85 -6.43 -23.43
C GLU A 114 -10.18 -5.13 -22.94
N ILE A 115 -9.09 -5.25 -22.18
CA ILE A 115 -8.29 -4.11 -21.77
C ILE A 115 -7.64 -3.43 -22.97
N GLU A 116 -6.98 -4.20 -23.84
CA GLU A 116 -6.25 -3.68 -25.00
C GLU A 116 -7.15 -2.98 -26.02
N SER A 117 -8.40 -3.41 -26.19
CA SER A 117 -9.34 -2.75 -27.11
C SER A 117 -9.71 -1.35 -26.62
N GLN A 118 -9.98 -1.18 -25.33
CA GLN A 118 -10.50 0.10 -24.81
C GLN A 118 -9.42 1.02 -24.19
N ILE A 119 -8.22 0.52 -23.86
CA ILE A 119 -7.19 1.30 -23.13
C ILE A 119 -6.77 2.59 -23.87
N ASN A 120 -6.81 2.56 -25.20
CA ASN A 120 -6.43 3.68 -26.05
C ASN A 120 -7.59 4.61 -26.40
N ASP A 121 -8.83 4.30 -26.00
CA ASP A 121 -9.97 5.20 -26.20
C ASP A 121 -9.76 6.49 -25.38
N VAL A 122 -9.84 7.62 -26.09
CA VAL A 122 -9.72 8.97 -25.52
C VAL A 122 -10.76 9.17 -24.41
N ASN A 123 -11.99 8.71 -24.61
CA ASN A 123 -13.07 8.89 -23.63
C ASN A 123 -12.78 8.11 -22.35
N VAL A 124 -12.30 6.88 -22.47
CA VAL A 124 -11.93 6.05 -21.32
C VAL A 124 -10.82 6.72 -20.51
N ARG A 125 -9.76 7.22 -21.18
CA ARG A 125 -8.66 7.90 -20.51
C ARG A 125 -9.08 9.20 -19.84
N VAL A 126 -9.96 9.99 -20.48
CA VAL A 126 -10.51 11.22 -19.90
C VAL A 126 -11.34 10.92 -18.66
N ARG A 127 -12.23 9.92 -18.73
CA ARG A 127 -13.06 9.49 -17.60
C ARG A 127 -12.23 8.97 -16.43
N HIS A 128 -11.23 8.13 -16.72
CA HIS A 128 -10.29 7.64 -15.70
C HIS A 128 -9.55 8.79 -15.02
N LYS A 129 -8.98 9.72 -15.80
CA LYS A 129 -8.27 10.90 -15.27
C LYS A 129 -9.18 11.83 -14.45
N ALA A 130 -10.46 11.86 -14.77
CA ALA A 130 -11.46 12.61 -14.02
C ALA A 130 -11.93 11.91 -12.73
N GLY A 131 -11.51 10.66 -12.48
CA GLY A 131 -11.98 9.85 -11.36
C GLY A 131 -13.37 9.24 -11.55
N LEU A 132 -13.91 9.27 -12.78
CA LEU A 132 -15.25 8.79 -13.15
C LEU A 132 -15.21 7.42 -13.86
N GLY A 133 -14.12 6.69 -13.62
CA GLY A 133 -13.93 5.34 -14.15
C GLY A 133 -14.85 4.37 -13.45
N ASP A 134 -15.52 3.52 -14.23
CA ASP A 134 -16.39 2.48 -13.71
C ASP A 134 -15.57 1.24 -13.39
N MET A 135 -15.42 0.92 -12.10
CA MET A 135 -14.59 -0.21 -11.66
C MET A 135 -15.19 -1.58 -12.00
N SER A 136 -16.44 -1.65 -12.50
CA SER A 136 -16.97 -2.91 -13.06
C SER A 136 -16.21 -3.35 -14.31
N LYS A 137 -15.71 -2.40 -15.12
CA LYS A 137 -14.98 -2.70 -16.36
C LYS A 137 -13.51 -2.97 -16.10
N ALA A 138 -12.96 -3.98 -16.76
CA ALA A 138 -11.57 -4.40 -16.59
C ALA A 138 -10.57 -3.27 -16.89
N VAL A 139 -10.87 -2.42 -17.86
CA VAL A 139 -9.97 -1.36 -18.34
C VAL A 139 -9.74 -0.29 -17.26
N TYR A 140 -10.79 0.12 -16.54
CA TYR A 140 -10.64 1.11 -15.47
C TYR A 140 -9.89 0.54 -14.28
N ARG A 141 -10.15 -0.74 -13.92
CA ARG A 141 -9.38 -1.45 -12.87
C ARG A 141 -7.90 -1.51 -13.23
N HIS A 142 -7.59 -1.90 -14.47
CA HIS A 142 -6.22 -1.95 -14.97
C HIS A 142 -5.54 -0.56 -14.96
N LEU A 143 -6.22 0.48 -15.45
CA LEU A 143 -5.69 1.85 -15.41
C LEU A 143 -5.44 2.32 -13.97
N LYS A 144 -6.32 1.97 -13.02
CA LYS A 144 -6.17 2.31 -11.61
C LYS A 144 -5.01 1.57 -10.95
N GLU A 145 -4.86 0.28 -11.25
CA GLU A 145 -3.73 -0.52 -10.80
C GLU A 145 -2.42 0.05 -11.34
N LYS A 146 -2.39 0.35 -12.63
CA LYS A 146 -1.23 0.96 -13.29
C LYS A 146 -0.86 2.30 -12.67
N GLU A 147 -1.85 3.16 -12.42
CA GLU A 147 -1.65 4.43 -11.72
C GLU A 147 -1.02 4.19 -10.33
N TRP A 148 -1.53 3.24 -9.56
CA TRP A 148 -1.01 2.94 -8.22
C TRP A 148 0.44 2.43 -8.24
N ARG A 149 0.78 1.56 -9.21
CA ARG A 149 2.12 0.99 -9.38
C ARG A 149 3.13 2.00 -9.94
N GLU A 150 2.74 2.80 -10.95
CA GLU A 150 3.65 3.67 -11.69
C GLU A 150 3.72 5.11 -11.15
N ALA A 151 2.67 5.64 -10.51
CA ALA A 151 2.66 7.01 -10.00
C ALA A 151 3.52 7.22 -8.73
N GLY A 152 4.32 6.22 -8.35
CA GLY A 152 5.26 6.28 -7.24
C GLY A 152 4.66 6.06 -5.84
N ARG A 153 3.32 5.94 -5.73
CA ARG A 153 2.65 5.71 -4.43
C ARG A 153 3.08 4.37 -3.80
N LEU A 154 2.98 3.29 -4.56
CA LEU A 154 3.44 1.96 -4.11
C LEU A 154 4.95 1.98 -3.81
N GLY A 155 5.75 2.64 -4.64
CA GLY A 155 7.20 2.77 -4.42
C GLY A 155 7.53 3.44 -3.07
N ARG A 156 6.89 4.58 -2.77
CA ARG A 156 7.08 5.30 -1.49
C ARG A 156 6.58 4.49 -0.29
N LEU A 157 5.47 3.77 -0.45
CA LEU A 157 4.96 2.84 0.56
C LEU A 157 6.02 1.77 0.88
N MET A 158 6.52 1.07 -0.14
CA MET A 158 7.51 -0.01 0.05
C MET A 158 8.81 0.52 0.65
N GLU A 159 9.33 1.65 0.17
CA GLU A 159 10.53 2.29 0.74
C GLU A 159 10.37 2.55 2.24
N THR A 160 9.23 3.13 2.63
CA THR A 160 8.99 3.50 4.02
C THR A 160 8.81 2.27 4.91
N VAL A 161 8.09 1.25 4.43
CA VAL A 161 7.85 0.00 5.16
C VAL A 161 9.16 -0.78 5.36
N HIS A 162 10.05 -0.79 4.37
CA HIS A 162 11.41 -1.35 4.53
C HIS A 162 12.26 -0.55 5.53
N ARG A 163 12.21 0.79 5.48
CA ARG A 163 12.93 1.64 6.44
C ARG A 163 12.46 1.43 7.87
N LEU A 164 11.16 1.21 8.05
CA LEU A 164 10.57 0.87 9.36
C LEU A 164 10.81 -0.58 9.78
N ARG A 165 11.52 -1.40 9.01
CA ARG A 165 11.80 -2.81 9.33
C ARG A 165 10.55 -3.66 9.58
N VAL A 166 9.41 -3.30 9.00
CA VAL A 166 8.20 -4.16 9.03
C VAL A 166 8.49 -5.54 8.45
N PHE A 167 9.37 -5.57 7.44
CA PHE A 167 10.03 -6.78 6.97
C PHE A 167 11.51 -6.72 7.42
N PRO A 168 12.04 -7.74 8.12
CA PRO A 168 11.43 -9.04 8.42
C PRO A 168 10.61 -9.11 9.72
N ASP A 169 10.54 -8.06 10.53
CA ASP A 169 10.09 -8.18 11.94
C ASP A 169 8.67 -8.73 12.09
N ILE A 170 7.70 -8.20 11.33
CA ILE A 170 6.30 -8.63 11.40
C ILE A 170 6.01 -9.71 10.37
N LEU A 171 6.52 -9.54 9.15
CA LEU A 171 6.31 -10.44 8.02
C LEU A 171 7.63 -10.67 7.27
N PRO A 172 7.80 -11.79 6.56
CA PRO A 172 9.01 -12.04 5.77
C PRO A 172 9.09 -11.12 4.54
N ALA A 173 8.01 -11.03 3.79
CA ALA A 173 7.89 -10.23 2.57
C ALA A 173 6.41 -9.99 2.27
N ILE A 174 6.14 -9.04 1.37
CA ILE A 174 4.81 -8.81 0.81
C ILE A 174 4.92 -8.51 -0.68
N ALA A 175 3.94 -8.95 -1.44
CA ALA A 175 3.69 -8.49 -2.80
C ALA A 175 2.34 -7.76 -2.81
N PRO A 176 2.30 -6.43 -2.62
CA PRO A 176 1.03 -5.73 -2.45
C PRO A 176 0.16 -5.86 -3.69
N THR A 177 -1.07 -6.33 -3.48
CA THR A 177 -2.12 -6.50 -4.50
C THR A 177 -3.30 -5.56 -4.26
N ALA A 178 -3.39 -4.95 -3.08
CA ALA A 178 -4.43 -4.01 -2.70
C ALA A 178 -3.82 -2.70 -2.17
N ASP A 179 -4.42 -1.57 -2.56
CA ASP A 179 -4.05 -0.25 -2.03
C ASP A 179 -4.80 -0.02 -0.70
N LEU A 180 -4.10 -0.26 0.41
CA LEU A 180 -4.61 -0.07 1.77
C LEU A 180 -4.32 1.36 2.25
N ARG A 181 -5.37 2.07 2.67
CA ARG A 181 -5.31 3.41 3.23
C ARG A 181 -6.12 3.48 4.51
N ALA A 182 -5.71 4.35 5.41
CA ALA A 182 -6.36 4.53 6.70
C ALA A 182 -6.37 6.01 7.09
N ASN A 183 -7.44 6.45 7.73
CA ASN A 183 -7.60 7.80 8.24
C ASN A 183 -7.97 7.77 9.72
N PHE A 184 -7.32 8.60 10.53
CA PHE A 184 -7.75 8.86 11.91
C PHE A 184 -8.42 10.23 11.97
N GLN A 185 -9.66 10.32 12.46
CA GLN A 185 -10.39 11.59 12.62
C GLN A 185 -10.33 12.46 11.32
N ASN A 186 -10.62 11.85 10.17
CA ASN A 186 -10.51 12.46 8.83
C ASN A 186 -9.09 12.90 8.38
N THR A 187 -8.05 12.63 9.17
CA THR A 187 -6.65 12.88 8.79
C THR A 187 -6.07 11.62 8.14
N PRO A 188 -5.60 11.69 6.88
CA PRO A 188 -5.00 10.54 6.22
C PRO A 188 -3.67 10.16 6.86
N ILE A 189 -3.51 8.86 7.13
CA ILE A 189 -2.25 8.31 7.61
C ILE A 189 -1.28 8.28 6.44
N SER A 190 -0.22 9.06 6.55
CA SER A 190 0.91 8.95 5.65
C SER A 190 1.86 7.87 6.17
N VAL A 191 2.35 7.00 5.28
CA VAL A 191 3.24 5.89 5.64
C VAL A 191 4.46 6.43 6.41
N GLY A 192 4.74 5.82 7.56
CA GLY A 192 5.85 6.12 8.46
C GLY A 192 5.82 7.49 9.11
N THR A 193 4.67 8.15 9.13
CA THR A 193 4.50 9.38 9.90
C THR A 193 4.32 9.11 11.39
N PHE A 194 4.61 10.12 12.19
CA PHE A 194 4.30 10.11 13.61
C PHE A 194 2.83 10.49 13.81
N ILE A 195 2.09 9.66 14.53
CA ILE A 195 0.71 9.90 14.96
C ILE A 195 0.70 9.88 16.48
N SER A 196 0.08 10.89 17.10
CA SER A 196 -0.01 10.93 18.56
C SER A 196 -1.20 10.11 19.06
N ALA A 197 -1.10 9.61 20.29
CA ALA A 197 -2.06 8.65 20.84
C ALA A 197 -3.50 9.24 20.90
N SER A 198 -3.61 10.55 21.12
CA SER A 198 -4.91 11.26 21.14
C SER A 198 -5.67 11.23 19.80
N LYS A 199 -4.97 11.10 18.66
CA LYS A 199 -5.62 10.97 17.34
C LYS A 199 -6.09 9.55 17.05
N SER A 200 -5.47 8.56 17.67
CA SER A 200 -5.71 7.14 17.44
C SER A 200 -6.59 6.47 18.51
N ILE A 201 -7.38 7.24 19.26
CA ILE A 201 -8.29 6.71 20.30
C ILE A 201 -9.38 5.85 19.68
N THR A 202 -9.97 6.31 18.57
CA THR A 202 -10.99 5.54 17.84
C THR A 202 -10.34 4.74 16.71
N PRO A 203 -10.95 3.62 16.29
CA PRO A 203 -10.48 2.88 15.12
C PRO A 203 -10.35 3.79 13.90
N PRO A 204 -9.36 3.55 13.02
CA PRO A 204 -9.23 4.31 11.79
C PRO A 204 -10.32 3.93 10.78
N THR A 205 -10.74 4.89 9.97
CA THR A 205 -11.54 4.62 8.77
C THR A 205 -10.64 3.96 7.73
N ILE A 206 -10.97 2.73 7.34
CA ILE A 206 -10.18 1.95 6.40
C ILE A 206 -10.73 2.10 4.99
N ARG A 207 -9.83 2.37 4.04
CA ARG A 207 -10.12 2.38 2.61
C ARG A 207 -9.23 1.38 1.88
N VAL A 208 -9.84 0.46 1.16
CA VAL A 208 -9.14 -0.56 0.37
C VAL A 208 -9.58 -0.46 -1.07
N GLN A 209 -8.61 -0.37 -1.98
CA GLN A 209 -8.86 -0.56 -3.41
C GLN A 209 -8.21 -1.86 -3.87
N VAL A 210 -9.03 -2.82 -4.27
CA VAL A 210 -8.61 -4.03 -5.00
C VAL A 210 -8.82 -3.83 -6.49
N PHE A 211 -8.13 -4.64 -7.31
CA PHE A 211 -8.15 -4.53 -8.78
C PHE A 211 -8.81 -5.74 -9.47
N HIS A 212 -9.28 -6.72 -8.69
CA HIS A 212 -10.06 -7.87 -9.16
C HIS A 212 -11.57 -7.58 -9.05
N PRO A 213 -12.41 -8.15 -9.93
CA PRO A 213 -13.84 -7.89 -9.91
C PRO A 213 -14.59 -8.74 -8.88
N GLU A 214 -14.06 -9.88 -8.47
CA GLU A 214 -14.74 -10.81 -7.58
C GLU A 214 -14.89 -10.25 -6.16
N GLY A 215 -15.97 -10.66 -5.47
CA GLY A 215 -16.10 -10.41 -4.05
C GLY A 215 -15.26 -11.43 -3.28
N GLU A 216 -14.13 -11.00 -2.73
CA GLU A 216 -13.24 -11.84 -1.94
C GLU A 216 -13.27 -11.43 -0.47
N LEU A 217 -12.99 -12.39 0.41
CA LEU A 217 -12.91 -12.14 1.84
C LEU A 217 -11.49 -11.75 2.24
N TYR A 218 -11.40 -10.75 3.10
CA TYR A 218 -10.15 -10.25 3.65
C TYR A 218 -10.18 -10.19 5.17
N THR A 219 -9.00 -10.35 5.78
CA THR A 219 -8.78 -10.11 7.21
C THR A 219 -7.91 -8.88 7.38
N LEU A 220 -8.36 -7.93 8.19
CA LEU A 220 -7.57 -6.78 8.62
C LEU A 220 -6.93 -7.06 9.98
N MET A 221 -5.68 -6.66 10.15
CA MET A 221 -4.92 -6.87 11.37
C MET A 221 -4.08 -5.64 11.71
N MET A 222 -4.01 -5.25 12.98
CA MET A 222 -3.13 -4.19 13.47
C MET A 222 -2.16 -4.74 14.51
N VAL A 223 -0.86 -4.65 14.23
CA VAL A 223 0.20 -5.22 15.08
C VAL A 223 1.21 -4.14 15.49
N ASP A 224 1.63 -4.20 16.76
CA ASP A 224 2.75 -3.45 17.34
C ASP A 224 3.87 -4.43 17.72
N PRO A 225 5.02 -4.46 17.02
CA PRO A 225 6.12 -5.36 17.34
C PRO A 225 7.02 -4.85 18.48
N ASP A 226 6.78 -3.65 19.02
CA ASP A 226 7.75 -2.92 19.83
C ASP A 226 7.34 -2.84 21.32
N VAL A 227 6.47 -3.74 21.81
CA VAL A 227 6.14 -3.78 23.25
C VAL A 227 7.32 -4.36 24.04
N PRO A 228 7.91 -3.62 25.00
CA PRO A 228 9.08 -4.10 25.72
C PRO A 228 8.77 -5.32 26.61
N ASP A 229 9.63 -6.34 26.54
CA ASP A 229 9.62 -7.51 27.41
C ASP A 229 10.93 -7.58 28.22
N PRO A 230 10.94 -7.02 29.44
CA PRO A 230 12.12 -7.03 30.30
C PRO A 230 12.59 -8.43 30.69
N SER A 231 11.68 -9.41 30.75
CA SER A 231 12.00 -10.77 31.20
C SER A 231 12.91 -11.48 30.21
N ASN A 232 12.64 -11.29 28.92
CA ASN A 232 13.40 -11.87 27.81
C ASN A 232 14.45 -10.91 27.22
N GLN A 233 14.59 -9.72 27.79
CA GLN A 233 15.47 -8.65 27.26
C GLN A 233 15.20 -8.35 25.77
N SER A 234 13.93 -8.43 25.36
CA SER A 234 13.51 -8.33 23.97
C SER A 234 12.26 -7.46 23.81
N PHE A 235 11.70 -7.47 22.60
CA PHE A 235 10.37 -6.93 22.33
C PHE A 235 9.42 -8.08 22.00
N THR A 236 8.15 -7.91 22.33
CA THR A 236 7.10 -8.89 22.12
C THR A 236 5.99 -8.24 21.30
N PRO A 237 5.49 -8.89 20.23
CA PRO A 237 4.44 -8.31 19.40
C PRO A 237 3.10 -8.27 20.14
N TYR A 238 2.29 -7.26 19.84
CA TYR A 238 0.97 -7.05 20.40
C TYR A 238 -0.08 -6.83 19.30
N LEU A 239 -1.18 -7.57 19.37
CA LEU A 239 -2.31 -7.48 18.45
C LEU A 239 -3.34 -6.46 18.94
N HIS A 240 -3.37 -5.30 18.29
CA HIS A 240 -4.29 -4.21 18.60
C HIS A 240 -5.69 -4.42 18.04
N TRP A 241 -5.81 -5.02 16.86
CA TRP A 241 -7.08 -5.15 16.17
C TRP A 241 -7.07 -6.31 15.19
N LEU A 242 -8.17 -7.06 15.12
CA LEU A 242 -8.35 -8.13 14.14
C LEU A 242 -9.81 -8.14 13.66
N VAL A 243 -10.00 -8.03 12.35
CA VAL A 243 -11.32 -8.04 11.71
C VAL A 243 -11.31 -9.05 10.57
N PRO A 244 -11.86 -10.26 10.76
CA PRO A 244 -11.95 -11.25 9.70
C PRO A 244 -13.15 -11.00 8.78
N ASN A 245 -13.19 -11.75 7.67
CA ASN A 245 -14.35 -11.90 6.78
C ASN A 245 -14.88 -10.58 6.19
N LEU A 246 -14.00 -9.63 5.88
CA LEU A 246 -14.37 -8.39 5.21
C LEU A 246 -14.60 -8.66 3.71
N PRO A 247 -15.83 -8.51 3.19
CA PRO A 247 -16.08 -8.65 1.76
C PRO A 247 -15.57 -7.41 1.03
N ILE A 248 -14.61 -7.60 0.12
CA ILE A 248 -14.03 -6.51 -0.67
C ILE A 248 -14.05 -6.89 -2.14
N SER A 249 -14.56 -6.00 -2.98
CA SER A 249 -14.49 -6.09 -4.44
C SER A 249 -14.04 -4.75 -5.03
N ALA A 250 -13.60 -4.74 -6.30
CA ALA A 250 -13.28 -3.48 -6.97
C ALA A 250 -14.52 -2.59 -7.20
N THR A 251 -15.72 -3.18 -7.18
CA THR A 251 -17.00 -2.52 -7.45
C THR A 251 -17.70 -2.00 -6.20
N SER A 252 -17.34 -2.50 -5.02
CA SER A 252 -17.86 -2.01 -3.75
C SER A 252 -17.28 -0.64 -3.40
N SER A 253 -17.91 0.03 -2.43
CA SER A 253 -17.33 1.24 -1.81
C SER A 253 -15.89 0.94 -1.38
N PRO A 254 -14.92 1.83 -1.69
CA PRO A 254 -13.55 1.64 -1.22
C PRO A 254 -13.44 1.79 0.30
N GLU A 255 -14.37 2.49 0.93
CA GLU A 255 -14.45 2.63 2.39
C GLU A 255 -15.16 1.42 2.99
N LEU A 256 -14.47 0.74 3.90
CA LEU A 256 -14.97 -0.47 4.55
C LEU A 256 -15.89 -0.09 5.71
N ALA A 257 -17.11 -0.62 5.68
CA ALA A 257 -18.02 -0.57 6.82
C ALA A 257 -17.58 -1.66 7.82
N ILE A 258 -16.85 -1.25 8.85
CA ILE A 258 -16.43 -2.15 9.93
C ILE A 258 -17.38 -1.92 11.11
N ASP A 259 -18.30 -2.86 11.30
CA ASP A 259 -19.20 -2.87 12.44
C ASP A 259 -18.51 -3.57 13.63
N GLU A 260 -18.21 -2.81 14.68
CA GLU A 260 -17.58 -3.36 15.89
C GLU A 260 -18.48 -4.38 16.59
N THR A 261 -19.80 -4.28 16.42
CA THR A 261 -20.78 -5.08 17.19
C THR A 261 -20.98 -6.49 16.64
N ASN A 262 -20.74 -6.71 15.34
CA ASN A 262 -21.08 -7.98 14.67
C ASN A 262 -19.88 -8.68 14.01
N LEU A 263 -18.76 -7.98 13.78
CA LEU A 263 -17.66 -8.49 12.94
C LEU A 263 -16.29 -8.51 13.64
N THR A 264 -16.13 -7.94 14.83
CA THR A 264 -14.81 -7.86 15.48
C THR A 264 -14.62 -8.97 16.48
N GLN A 265 -13.86 -9.99 16.09
CA GLN A 265 -13.47 -11.08 16.99
C GLN A 265 -12.45 -10.61 18.03
N LEU A 266 -11.65 -9.59 17.70
CA LEU A 266 -10.85 -8.83 18.65
C LEU A 266 -11.05 -7.32 18.42
N SER A 267 -11.73 -6.69 19.37
CA SER A 267 -12.00 -5.24 19.36
C SER A 267 -10.72 -4.40 19.25
N TYR A 268 -10.85 -3.20 18.71
CA TYR A 268 -9.75 -2.26 18.60
C TYR A 268 -9.27 -1.82 19.98
N ILE A 269 -7.97 -1.93 20.24
CA ILE A 269 -7.30 -1.31 21.38
C ILE A 269 -6.41 -0.17 20.86
N PRO A 270 -6.60 1.07 21.34
CA PRO A 270 -5.82 2.22 20.85
C PRO A 270 -4.31 2.05 21.08
N PRO A 271 -3.44 2.64 20.25
CA PRO A 271 -2.01 2.77 20.54
C PRO A 271 -1.75 3.36 21.93
N HIS A 272 -0.96 2.66 22.73
CA HIS A 272 -0.66 3.02 24.12
C HIS A 272 0.83 2.78 24.46
N PRO A 273 1.78 3.44 23.75
CA PRO A 273 3.19 3.30 24.07
C PRO A 273 3.46 3.73 25.52
N ALA A 274 4.13 2.88 26.29
CA ALA A 274 4.39 3.12 27.71
C ALA A 274 5.37 4.26 27.97
N ARG A 275 5.27 4.90 29.13
CA ARG A 275 6.24 5.90 29.54
C ARG A 275 7.66 5.32 29.59
N GLY A 276 8.57 5.97 28.87
CA GLY A 276 9.99 5.58 28.81
C GLY A 276 10.31 4.49 27.78
N SER A 277 9.31 3.91 27.11
CA SER A 277 9.56 3.05 25.96
C SER A 277 10.10 3.84 24.76
N SER A 278 10.64 3.11 23.79
CA SER A 278 11.09 3.69 22.52
C SER A 278 9.90 4.14 21.65
N LEU A 279 10.18 4.52 20.41
CA LEU A 279 9.13 4.72 19.41
C LEU A 279 8.53 3.35 19.05
N HIS A 280 7.20 3.23 19.04
CA HIS A 280 6.49 2.03 18.62
C HIS A 280 6.01 2.16 17.18
N ARG A 281 6.06 1.05 16.42
CA ARG A 281 5.59 0.94 15.04
C ARG A 281 4.23 0.24 15.03
N TYR A 282 3.22 0.93 14.57
CA TYR A 282 1.90 0.36 14.39
C TYR A 282 1.70 0.03 12.92
N THR A 283 1.43 -1.24 12.63
CA THR A 283 1.30 -1.71 11.25
C THR A 283 -0.06 -2.34 11.04
N LEU A 284 -0.83 -1.76 10.11
CA LEU A 284 -2.04 -2.35 9.56
C LEU A 284 -1.67 -3.24 8.37
N LEU A 285 -2.18 -4.46 8.40
CA LEU A 285 -1.98 -5.49 7.40
C LEU A 285 -3.33 -5.97 6.91
N LEU A 286 -3.41 -6.18 5.59
CA LEU A 286 -4.59 -6.75 4.94
C LEU A 286 -4.22 -8.07 4.31
N PHE A 287 -4.96 -9.12 4.66
CA PHE A 287 -4.75 -10.48 4.19
C PHE A 287 -5.94 -10.95 3.36
N LYS A 288 -5.69 -11.49 2.17
CA LYS A 288 -6.69 -12.19 1.37
C LYS A 288 -6.91 -13.58 1.97
N GLN A 289 -8.16 -13.92 2.22
CA GLN A 289 -8.55 -15.22 2.77
C GLN A 289 -8.72 -16.25 1.66
N SER A 290 -8.28 -17.48 1.92
CA SER A 290 -8.53 -18.63 1.04
C SER A 290 -9.94 -19.21 1.26
N SER A 291 -10.48 -19.07 2.47
CA SER A 291 -11.83 -19.48 2.84
C SER A 291 -12.42 -18.54 3.90
N LYS A 292 -13.73 -18.60 4.11
CA LYS A 292 -14.36 -17.91 5.24
C LYS A 292 -13.83 -18.48 6.56
N LEU A 293 -13.61 -17.63 7.56
CA LEU A 293 -13.24 -18.04 8.91
C LEU A 293 -14.51 -18.11 9.75
N ASP A 294 -14.98 -19.32 10.06
CA ASP A 294 -16.21 -19.52 10.82
C ASP A 294 -16.01 -19.36 12.33
N SER A 295 -14.81 -19.68 12.83
CA SER A 295 -14.39 -19.41 14.22
C SER A 295 -12.90 -19.10 14.28
N LEU A 296 -12.52 -18.10 15.07
CA LEU A 296 -11.13 -17.88 15.45
C LEU A 296 -10.88 -18.60 16.78
N PRO A 297 -9.70 -19.23 16.96
CA PRO A 297 -9.28 -19.71 18.27
C PRO A 297 -9.17 -18.55 19.26
N GLU A 298 -9.12 -18.84 20.55
CA GLU A 298 -8.77 -17.82 21.54
C GLU A 298 -7.37 -17.27 21.24
N LEU A 299 -7.32 -15.99 20.89
CA LEU A 299 -6.10 -15.31 20.49
C LEU A 299 -5.59 -14.44 21.62
N ASN A 300 -4.39 -14.75 22.10
CA ASN A 300 -3.65 -13.87 23.00
C ASN A 300 -3.12 -12.68 22.22
N ARG A 301 -3.39 -11.47 22.72
CA ARG A 301 -2.92 -10.23 22.06
C ARG A 301 -1.41 -10.06 22.22
N LEU A 302 -0.90 -10.28 23.42
CA LEU A 302 0.53 -10.21 23.73
C LEU A 302 1.21 -11.50 23.27
N GLY A 303 2.32 -11.37 22.55
CA GLY A 303 3.04 -12.49 21.94
C GLY A 303 2.46 -12.97 20.62
N PHE A 304 1.52 -12.23 20.02
CA PHE A 304 0.88 -12.63 18.76
C PHE A 304 1.85 -12.61 17.58
N SER A 305 2.05 -13.76 16.94
CA SER A 305 2.88 -13.89 15.74
C SER A 305 2.04 -13.86 14.47
N ALA A 306 2.15 -12.77 13.71
CA ALA A 306 1.49 -12.65 12.41
C ALA A 306 1.98 -13.69 11.39
N ARG A 307 3.23 -14.14 11.50
CA ARG A 307 3.81 -15.18 10.63
C ARG A 307 3.12 -16.52 10.84
N ASP A 308 3.02 -16.94 12.09
CA ASP A 308 2.42 -18.23 12.44
C ASP A 308 0.93 -18.23 12.10
N TRP A 309 0.27 -17.09 12.28
CA TRP A 309 -1.12 -16.88 11.87
C TRP A 309 -1.33 -17.09 10.36
N ILE A 310 -0.46 -16.50 9.52
CA ILE A 310 -0.58 -16.63 8.06
C ILE A 310 -0.32 -18.06 7.61
N GLN A 311 0.65 -18.74 8.24
CA GLN A 311 0.96 -20.13 7.94
C GLN A 311 -0.19 -21.07 8.31
N SER A 312 -0.81 -20.88 9.49
CA SER A 312 -1.90 -21.74 9.94
C SER A 312 -3.20 -21.52 9.17
N THR A 313 -3.46 -20.30 8.72
CA THR A 313 -4.69 -19.95 8.00
C THR A 313 -4.57 -19.97 6.47
N ASN A 314 -3.36 -20.19 5.94
CA ASN A 314 -3.05 -20.17 4.50
C ASN A 314 -3.57 -18.90 3.81
N MET A 315 -3.36 -17.74 4.44
CA MET A 315 -3.76 -16.43 3.91
C MET A 315 -2.64 -15.77 3.10
N GLN A 316 -2.98 -14.80 2.24
CA GLN A 316 -1.99 -14.05 1.47
C GLN A 316 -1.97 -12.56 1.87
N ALA A 317 -0.79 -12.07 2.28
CA ALA A 317 -0.59 -10.65 2.55
C ALA A 317 -0.79 -9.81 1.28
N SER A 318 -1.76 -8.89 1.32
CA SER A 318 -2.26 -8.14 0.15
C SER A 318 -2.05 -6.63 0.28
N GLY A 319 -2.07 -6.08 1.48
CA GLY A 319 -1.89 -4.65 1.74
C GLY A 319 -1.16 -4.39 3.05
N VAL A 320 -0.48 -3.24 3.13
CA VAL A 320 0.26 -2.80 4.31
C VAL A 320 0.24 -1.29 4.43
N ILE A 321 0.12 -0.77 5.65
CA ILE A 321 0.41 0.62 5.99
C ILE A 321 0.96 0.65 7.42
N SER A 322 2.00 1.45 7.64
CA SER A 322 2.65 1.54 8.96
C SER A 322 2.84 2.99 9.35
N TRP A 323 2.73 3.29 10.64
CA TRP A 323 3.02 4.59 11.24
C TRP A 323 3.68 4.39 12.60
N THR A 324 4.09 5.49 13.23
CA THR A 324 4.80 5.45 14.51
C THR A 324 4.07 6.26 15.57
N CYS A 325 4.14 5.83 16.82
CA CYS A 325 3.63 6.58 17.97
C CYS A 325 4.60 6.41 19.15
N LYS A 326 4.63 7.40 20.04
CA LYS A 326 5.49 7.43 21.23
C LYS A 326 4.74 8.10 22.37
N TRP A 327 5.00 7.65 23.58
CA TRP A 327 4.52 8.31 24.79
C TRP A 327 4.93 9.79 24.83
N ARG A 328 3.97 10.65 25.19
CA ARG A 328 4.17 12.08 25.43
C ARG A 328 3.52 12.47 26.75
N GLU A 329 4.14 13.41 27.45
CA GLU A 329 3.65 13.88 28.75
C GLU A 329 2.24 14.47 28.70
N GLN A 330 1.94 15.18 27.60
CA GLN A 330 0.61 15.73 27.30
C GLN A 330 -0.49 14.66 27.19
N GLU A 331 -0.11 13.42 26.83
CA GLU A 331 -1.01 12.30 26.59
C GLU A 331 -0.94 11.26 27.73
N SER A 332 -0.22 11.56 28.82
CA SER A 332 0.03 10.62 29.92
C SER A 332 -1.25 10.05 30.51
N LYS A 333 -2.19 10.90 30.93
CA LYS A 333 -3.48 10.49 31.49
C LYS A 333 -4.28 9.60 30.53
N LEU A 334 -4.23 9.92 29.24
CA LEU A 334 -4.93 9.16 28.20
C LEU A 334 -4.35 7.74 28.09
N ILE A 335 -3.02 7.62 28.06
CA ILE A 335 -2.34 6.32 27.98
C ILE A 335 -2.58 5.51 29.26
N SER A 336 -2.46 6.11 30.44
CA SER A 336 -2.77 5.45 31.72
C SER A 336 -4.22 4.95 31.77
N ASN A 337 -5.16 5.73 31.22
CA ASN A 337 -6.56 5.31 31.12
C ASN A 337 -6.74 4.13 30.15
N ILE A 338 -5.99 4.06 29.05
CA ILE A 338 -6.05 2.90 28.14
C ILE A 338 -5.57 1.63 28.86
N TYR A 339 -4.43 1.68 29.54
CA TYR A 339 -3.93 0.55 30.33
C TYR A 339 -4.94 0.09 31.38
N LYS A 340 -5.53 1.03 32.12
CA LYS A 340 -6.51 0.71 33.16
C LYS A 340 -7.82 0.15 32.59
N ASN A 341 -8.38 0.78 31.57
CA ASN A 341 -9.75 0.49 31.09
C ASN A 341 -9.79 -0.68 30.09
N HIS A 342 -8.77 -0.81 29.24
CA HIS A 342 -8.73 -1.86 28.21
C HIS A 342 -7.90 -3.08 28.63
N LEU A 343 -6.84 -2.88 29.42
CA LEU A 343 -5.92 -3.96 29.80
C LEU A 343 -6.05 -4.40 31.27
N ASN A 344 -6.77 -3.64 32.10
CA ASN A 344 -6.92 -3.89 33.54
C ASN A 344 -5.57 -4.02 34.28
N ILE A 345 -4.52 -3.35 33.79
CA ILE A 345 -3.19 -3.31 34.41
C ILE A 345 -2.75 -1.85 34.61
N PRO A 346 -1.88 -1.57 35.60
CA PRO A 346 -1.25 -0.26 35.71
C PRO A 346 -0.29 -0.02 34.53
N GLU A 347 -0.16 1.23 34.11
CA GLU A 347 0.81 1.60 33.07
C GLU A 347 2.25 1.25 33.53
N PRO A 348 3.00 0.46 32.76
CA PRO A 348 4.39 0.17 33.05
C PRO A 348 5.25 1.42 32.82
N TYR A 349 6.29 1.58 33.64
CA TYR A 349 7.26 2.66 33.51
C TYR A 349 8.63 2.09 33.20
N TYR A 350 9.22 2.51 32.08
CA TYR A 350 10.54 2.09 31.66
C TYR A 350 11.58 3.18 31.92
N GLY A 351 12.73 2.75 32.44
CA GLY A 351 13.89 3.63 32.54
C GLY A 351 14.45 3.99 31.16
N ARG A 352 15.39 4.94 31.12
CA ARG A 352 16.12 5.20 29.88
C ARG A 352 16.92 3.96 29.49
N THR A 353 16.94 3.63 28.21
CA THR A 353 17.84 2.59 27.71
C THR A 353 19.27 2.91 28.14
N PRO A 354 20.01 1.94 28.73
CA PRO A 354 21.40 2.17 29.06
C PRO A 354 22.15 2.53 27.78
N LYS A 355 22.98 3.57 27.84
CA LYS A 355 23.86 3.89 26.71
C LYS A 355 24.67 2.62 26.40
N PRO A 356 24.81 2.21 25.12
CA PRO A 356 25.75 1.15 24.79
C PRO A 356 27.07 1.53 25.45
N TYR A 357 27.71 0.61 26.17
CA TYR A 357 28.97 0.87 26.85
C TYR A 357 29.91 1.56 25.86
N SER A 358 30.03 2.89 25.96
CA SER A 358 31.08 3.62 25.27
C SER A 358 32.33 3.14 25.97
N GLY A 359 33.06 2.21 25.35
CA GLY A 359 34.26 1.58 25.88
C GLY A 359 35.32 2.63 26.19
N HIS A 360 35.18 3.29 27.33
CA HIS A 360 36.24 3.69 28.22
C HIS A 360 35.84 3.09 29.57
N ALA A 361 35.76 1.76 29.62
CA ALA A 361 36.07 1.12 30.89
C ALA A 361 37.46 1.64 31.25
N ARG A 362 37.55 2.57 32.20
CA ARG A 362 38.81 2.84 32.87
C ARG A 362 39.13 1.53 33.55
N LEU A 363 39.88 0.67 32.85
CA LEU A 363 40.54 -0.45 33.49
C LEU A 363 41.23 0.15 34.71
N ALA A 364 41.06 -0.49 35.87
CA ALA A 364 41.79 -0.08 37.05
C ALA A 364 43.28 0.02 36.67
N PRO A 365 44.04 1.01 37.17
CA PRO A 365 45.39 1.31 36.69
C PRO A 365 46.39 0.14 36.79
N TYR A 366 45.99 -0.97 37.41
CA TYR A 366 46.77 -2.18 37.62
C TYR A 366 46.20 -3.45 36.99
N THR A 367 45.30 -3.37 36.00
CA THR A 367 44.95 -4.55 35.20
C THR A 367 46.05 -4.77 34.15
N PRO A 368 46.89 -5.82 34.24
CA PRO A 368 47.83 -6.11 33.16
C PRO A 368 47.01 -6.48 31.92
N LEU A 369 47.21 -5.75 30.83
CA LEU A 369 46.65 -6.11 29.54
C LEU A 369 47.16 -7.51 29.18
N PRO A 370 46.29 -8.45 28.73
CA PRO A 370 46.79 -9.69 28.16
C PRO A 370 47.66 -9.34 26.95
N LEU A 371 48.88 -9.87 26.94
CA LEU A 371 49.85 -9.74 25.86
C LEU A 371 49.14 -10.00 24.53
N THR A 372 48.98 -8.94 23.75
CA THR A 372 48.49 -9.05 22.37
C THR A 372 49.58 -9.75 21.58
N HIS A 373 49.41 -11.07 21.37
CA HIS A 373 50.14 -11.75 20.31
C HIS A 373 49.84 -11.01 19.00
N ARG A 374 50.85 -10.31 18.49
CA ARG A 374 50.88 -9.74 17.15
C ARG A 374 50.92 -10.86 16.11
N HIS A 375 49.84 -11.60 15.95
CA HIS A 375 49.58 -12.37 14.74
C HIS A 375 48.06 -12.46 14.55
N PRO A 376 47.50 -11.92 13.46
CA PRO A 376 46.12 -12.23 13.11
C PRO A 376 46.03 -13.75 12.87
N PRO A 377 45.02 -14.47 13.40
CA PRO A 377 44.81 -15.85 13.00
C PRO A 377 44.51 -15.86 11.49
N VAL A 378 45.41 -16.51 10.75
CA VAL A 378 45.20 -16.89 9.35
C VAL A 378 43.90 -17.67 9.29
N ILE A 379 42.92 -17.17 8.54
CA ILE A 379 41.67 -17.86 8.23
C ILE A 379 42.01 -19.04 7.30
N PRO A 380 41.83 -20.31 7.71
CA PRO A 380 41.90 -21.41 6.76
C PRO A 380 40.55 -21.48 6.04
N TRP A 381 40.56 -21.04 4.78
CA TRP A 381 39.57 -21.39 3.78
C TRP A 381 39.72 -22.89 3.42
N GLU A 382 38.65 -23.49 2.90
CA GLU A 382 38.51 -24.89 2.47
C GLU A 382 38.40 -25.97 3.56
N LYS A 383 37.17 -26.21 4.02
CA LYS A 383 36.70 -27.60 4.14
C LYS A 383 36.15 -28.03 2.80
N SER A 384 36.97 -28.72 2.04
CA SER A 384 36.57 -29.54 0.90
C SER A 384 35.46 -30.50 1.30
N VAL A 385 34.39 -30.49 0.50
CA VAL A 385 33.30 -31.46 0.53
C VAL A 385 33.90 -32.81 0.13
N GLU A 386 34.04 -33.73 1.08
CA GLU A 386 34.32 -35.14 0.75
C GLU A 386 33.01 -35.80 0.31
N VAL A 387 32.98 -36.12 -0.97
CA VAL A 387 32.03 -37.03 -1.60
C VAL A 387 32.35 -38.44 -1.13
N ASN A 388 31.48 -39.04 -0.32
CA ASN A 388 31.55 -40.46 0.00
C ASN A 388 31.37 -41.27 -1.29
N LYS A 389 32.43 -42.00 -1.67
CA LYS A 389 32.36 -43.17 -2.54
C LYS A 389 32.35 -44.42 -1.68
N ASP A 390 31.31 -45.23 -1.90
CA ASP A 390 31.23 -46.69 -1.75
C ASP A 390 31.44 -47.32 -0.36
N THR A 391 30.32 -47.72 0.25
CA THR A 391 29.96 -49.13 0.52
C THR A 391 28.45 -49.28 0.54
#